data_AF-A0A1E4PNV5-F1
#
_entry.id   AF-A0A1E4PNV5-F1
#
_cell.length_a   1.000
_cell.length_b   1.000
_cell.length_c   1.000
_cell.angle_alpha   90.00
_cell.angle_beta   90.00
_cell.angle_gamma   90.00
#
_symmetry.space_group_name_H-M   'P 1'
#
loop_
_entity.id
_entity.type
_entity.pdbx_description
1 polymer ?
#
loop_
_entity_poly.entity_id
_entity_poly.type
_entity_poly.pdbx_seq_one_letter_code
_entity_poly.pdbx_strand_id
1 'polypeptide(L)'
;MGLSPVIFEKSRGIGGRLATRRTDHGDAYDHGAQFVTARDPAFVDLLANLQQAGAAAEWLPRLPKQAPRPAHTWWIGASGMSSLLKPLAASLDVRLRATVSGLRRHAGRWELRLVEQDHAEHFDAIVITAPAPQARALLAGVSPLVDVLERVDIAPCWAAMLGFDAPLDVPFEAARFECRAGMECRSSGALAGRGPDADASGPGGTDGRGTAADRLRPGPSLALRDDHPAARSADARRCVRAPLGGR
;
A
#
# COMPACT_ATOMS: atom_id res chain seq x y z
N MET A 1 13.05 -3.23 27.50
CA MET A 1 13.50 -2.90 26.13
C MET A 1 14.23 -1.56 26.18
N GLY A 2 15.39 -1.43 25.53
CA GLY A 2 16.27 -0.24 25.61
C GLY A 2 16.99 0.06 24.29
N LEU A 3 16.39 -0.36 23.17
CA LEU A 3 16.90 -0.05 21.82
C LEU A 3 16.17 1.20 21.30
N SER A 4 16.88 2.03 20.54
CA SER A 4 16.34 3.25 19.90
C SER A 4 16.37 3.06 18.38
N PRO A 5 15.36 2.39 17.79
CA PRO A 5 15.33 2.13 16.36
C PRO A 5 15.08 3.43 15.58
N VAL A 6 15.79 3.59 14.48
CA VAL A 6 15.52 4.59 13.45
C VAL A 6 15.06 3.86 12.19
N ILE A 7 13.93 4.28 11.64
CA ILE A 7 13.32 3.70 10.44
C ILE A 7 13.55 4.64 9.27
N PHE A 8 14.11 4.12 8.19
CA PHE A 8 14.31 4.85 6.95
C PHE A 8 13.33 4.37 5.88
N GLU A 9 12.61 5.31 5.27
CA GLU A 9 11.68 5.05 4.18
C GLU A 9 11.94 6.03 3.04
N LYS A 10 12.20 5.51 1.83
CA LYS A 10 12.48 6.30 0.63
C LYS A 10 11.28 7.15 0.18
N SER A 11 10.07 6.73 0.54
CA SER A 11 8.83 7.36 0.10
C SER A 11 8.47 8.58 0.95
N ARG A 12 7.55 9.41 0.43
CA ARG A 12 7.02 10.58 1.12
C ARG A 12 6.14 10.28 2.34
N GLY A 13 5.86 9.00 2.62
CA GLY A 13 4.96 8.56 3.67
C GLY A 13 5.11 7.07 3.94
N ILE A 14 4.60 6.62 5.09
CA ILE A 14 4.61 5.21 5.50
C ILE A 14 3.53 4.41 4.75
N GLY A 15 3.68 3.08 4.71
CA GLY A 15 2.69 2.19 4.10
C GLY A 15 3.28 1.16 3.16
N GLY A 16 4.23 1.57 2.32
CA GLY A 16 4.68 0.74 1.21
C GLY A 16 3.50 0.23 0.39
N ARG A 17 3.25 -1.08 0.39
CA ARG A 17 2.11 -1.70 -0.31
C ARG A 17 0.74 -1.48 0.35
N LEU A 18 0.69 -0.87 1.54
CA LEU A 18 -0.53 -0.38 2.20
C LEU A 18 -0.78 1.11 1.93
N ALA A 19 0.04 1.78 1.11
CA ALA A 19 -0.08 3.21 0.90
C ALA A 19 -1.42 3.61 0.24
N THR A 20 -2.01 4.68 0.76
CA THR A 20 -3.16 5.35 0.17
C THR A 20 -2.69 6.53 -0.70
N ARG A 21 -3.13 6.57 -1.95
CA ARG A 21 -2.86 7.68 -2.88
C ARG A 21 -4.00 8.69 -2.80
N ARG A 22 -3.67 9.93 -2.42
CA ARG A 22 -4.62 11.05 -2.45
C ARG A 22 -4.47 11.86 -3.75
N THR A 23 -5.57 12.36 -4.30
CA THR A 23 -5.60 13.24 -5.48
C THR A 23 -5.85 14.68 -5.07
N ASP A 24 -5.55 15.63 -5.96
CA ASP A 24 -5.78 17.07 -5.72
C ASP A 24 -7.28 17.41 -5.62
N HIS A 25 -8.14 16.53 -6.13
CA HIS A 25 -9.60 16.63 -6.02
C HIS A 25 -10.14 16.11 -4.68
N GLY A 26 -9.27 15.64 -3.78
CA GLY A 26 -9.63 15.15 -2.45
C GLY A 26 -9.98 13.66 -2.38
N ASP A 27 -9.90 12.93 -3.49
CA ASP A 27 -10.12 11.49 -3.49
C ASP A 27 -8.94 10.75 -2.84
N ALA A 28 -9.23 9.57 -2.29
CA ALA A 28 -8.23 8.69 -1.72
C ALA A 28 -8.44 7.26 -2.23
N TYR A 29 -7.36 6.67 -2.75
CA TYR A 29 -7.35 5.35 -3.34
C TYR A 29 -6.30 4.47 -2.68
N ASP A 30 -6.72 3.32 -2.18
CA ASP A 30 -5.79 2.27 -1.77
C ASP A 30 -5.36 1.55 -3.05
N HIS A 31 -4.10 1.70 -3.47
CA HIS A 31 -3.63 1.19 -4.77
C HIS A 31 -2.78 -0.08 -4.66
N GLY A 32 -2.50 -0.52 -3.43
CA GLY A 32 -1.86 -1.79 -3.14
C GLY A 32 -2.85 -2.76 -2.50
N ALA A 33 -2.60 -3.17 -1.26
CA ALA A 33 -3.54 -3.98 -0.50
C ALA A 33 -4.84 -3.22 -0.30
N GLN A 34 -5.97 -3.84 -0.64
CA GLN A 34 -7.32 -3.25 -0.53
C GLN A 34 -7.95 -3.49 0.84
N PHE A 35 -7.53 -4.58 1.50
CA PHE A 35 -7.91 -4.99 2.85
C PHE A 35 -6.86 -5.98 3.36
N VAL A 36 -6.88 -6.26 4.66
CA VAL A 36 -6.11 -7.35 5.27
C VAL A 36 -7.06 -8.34 5.95
N THR A 37 -6.62 -9.59 6.10
CA THR A 37 -7.33 -10.63 6.85
C THR A 37 -6.45 -11.13 7.97
N ALA A 38 -7.04 -11.44 9.12
CA ALA A 38 -6.32 -11.95 10.27
C ALA A 38 -6.63 -13.43 10.51
N ARG A 39 -5.59 -14.21 10.86
CA ARG A 39 -5.68 -15.64 11.17
C ARG A 39 -4.88 -15.98 12.41
N ASP A 40 -3.70 -15.37 12.52
CA ASP A 40 -2.86 -15.46 13.71
C ASP A 40 -3.50 -14.68 14.88
N PRO A 41 -3.62 -15.26 16.08
CA PRO A 41 -4.24 -14.60 17.23
C PRO A 41 -3.59 -13.27 17.60
N ALA A 42 -2.25 -13.16 17.56
CA ALA A 42 -1.58 -11.91 17.91
C ALA A 42 -1.88 -10.80 16.88
N PHE A 43 -2.03 -11.16 15.60
CA PHE A 43 -2.44 -10.20 14.57
C PHE A 43 -3.93 -9.83 14.66
N VAL A 44 -4.80 -10.74 15.11
CA VAL A 44 -6.21 -10.43 15.44
C VAL A 44 -6.27 -9.40 16.55
N ASP A 45 -5.54 -9.63 17.65
CA ASP A 45 -5.50 -8.71 18.80
C ASP A 45 -4.93 -7.34 18.39
N LEU A 46 -3.90 -7.32 17.54
CA LEU A 46 -3.35 -6.09 16.99
C LEU A 46 -4.42 -5.28 16.24
N LEU A 47 -5.19 -5.91 15.35
CA LEU A 47 -6.22 -5.22 14.58
C LEU A 47 -7.38 -4.75 15.45
N ALA A 48 -7.77 -5.52 16.47
CA ALA A 48 -8.76 -5.10 17.45
C ALA A 48 -8.30 -3.86 18.23
N ASN A 49 -7.03 -3.82 18.67
CA ASN A 49 -6.46 -2.65 19.33
C ASN A 49 -6.40 -1.44 18.40
N LEU A 50 -6.03 -1.64 17.12
CA LEU A 50 -6.03 -0.56 16.13
C LEU A 50 -7.45 -0.06 15.83
N GLN A 51 -8.46 -0.92 15.88
CA GLN A 51 -9.86 -0.51 15.74
C GLN A 51 -10.31 0.33 16.94
N GLN A 52 -9.96 -0.06 18.16
CA GLN A 52 -10.23 0.73 19.37
C GLN A 52 -9.54 2.10 19.33
N ALA A 53 -8.34 2.17 18.74
CA ALA A 53 -7.63 3.42 18.49
C ALA A 53 -8.17 4.22 17.28
N GLY A 54 -9.24 3.77 16.62
CA GLY A 54 -9.85 4.42 15.45
C GLY A 54 -9.01 4.34 14.17
N ALA A 55 -7.96 3.53 14.14
CA ALA A 55 -7.06 3.39 13.00
C ALA A 55 -7.48 2.28 12.02
N ALA A 56 -8.25 1.30 12.48
CA ALA A 56 -8.77 0.18 11.69
C ALA A 56 -10.30 0.11 11.75
N ALA A 57 -10.91 -0.54 10.76
CA ALA A 57 -12.33 -0.88 10.74
C ALA A 57 -12.55 -2.24 10.08
N GLU A 58 -13.58 -2.95 10.51
CA GLU A 58 -14.09 -4.10 9.79
C GLU A 58 -14.85 -3.64 8.53
N TRP A 59 -14.70 -4.39 7.45
CA TRP A 59 -15.38 -4.16 6.19
C TRP A 59 -16.13 -5.42 5.75
N LEU A 60 -17.44 -5.29 5.61
CA LEU A 60 -18.33 -6.34 5.08
C LEU A 60 -18.93 -5.86 3.75
N PRO A 61 -18.20 -5.96 2.63
CA PRO A 61 -18.68 -5.46 1.35
C PRO A 61 -19.87 -6.26 0.83
N ARG A 62 -20.73 -5.58 0.05
CA ARG A 62 -21.63 -6.28 -0.87
C ARG A 62 -20.80 -7.00 -1.94
N LEU A 63 -20.92 -8.32 -2.00
CA LEU A 63 -20.28 -9.16 -3.02
C LEU A 63 -21.30 -9.58 -4.08
N PRO A 64 -20.87 -9.93 -5.32
CA PRO A 64 -21.74 -10.57 -6.30
C PRO A 64 -22.46 -11.78 -5.72
N LYS A 65 -23.70 -12.05 -6.14
CA LYS A 65 -24.54 -13.12 -5.57
C LYS A 65 -23.89 -14.52 -5.61
N GLN A 66 -23.04 -14.77 -6.61
CA GLN A 66 -22.35 -16.05 -6.80
C GLN A 66 -21.00 -16.11 -6.07
N ALA A 67 -20.55 -15.03 -5.43
CA ALA A 67 -19.29 -15.01 -4.73
C ALA A 67 -19.38 -15.82 -3.43
N PRO A 68 -18.34 -16.61 -3.09
CA PRO A 68 -18.29 -17.29 -1.81
C PRO A 68 -18.25 -16.26 -0.66
N ARG A 69 -18.85 -16.61 0.48
CA ARG A 69 -18.73 -15.79 1.68
C ARG A 69 -17.26 -15.73 2.13
N PRO A 70 -16.77 -14.56 2.57
CA PRO A 70 -15.43 -14.46 3.16
C PRO A 70 -15.27 -15.42 4.35
N ALA A 71 -14.18 -16.18 4.36
CA ALA A 71 -13.84 -17.05 5.48
C ALA A 71 -13.33 -16.29 6.72
N HIS A 72 -12.90 -15.05 6.53
CA HIS A 72 -12.36 -14.17 7.58
C HIS A 72 -12.87 -12.75 7.38
N THR A 73 -12.95 -12.00 8.47
CA THR A 73 -13.21 -10.55 8.46
C THR A 73 -12.18 -9.83 7.60
N TRP A 74 -12.66 -8.93 6.75
CA TRP A 74 -11.80 -8.02 6.00
C TRP A 74 -11.61 -6.76 6.83
N TRP A 75 -10.36 -6.40 7.06
CA TRP A 75 -9.97 -5.23 7.82
C TRP A 75 -9.41 -4.18 6.89
N ILE A 76 -9.79 -2.93 7.12
CA ILE A 76 -9.28 -1.78 6.39
C ILE A 76 -8.76 -0.73 7.36
N GLY A 77 -7.95 0.21 6.85
CA GLY A 77 -7.66 1.41 7.60
C GLY A 77 -8.82 2.41 7.55
N ALA A 78 -9.14 3.01 8.70
CA ALA A 78 -10.30 3.90 8.87
C ALA A 78 -10.31 5.10 7.89
N SER A 79 -9.13 5.63 7.53
CA SER A 79 -8.98 6.79 6.62
C SER A 79 -8.16 6.48 5.37
N GLY A 80 -7.99 5.19 5.05
CA GLY A 80 -7.01 4.69 4.07
C GLY A 80 -6.21 3.54 4.65
N MET A 81 -5.78 2.57 3.84
CA MET A 81 -5.02 1.41 4.33
C MET A 81 -3.73 1.77 5.09
N SER A 82 -3.12 2.92 4.80
CA SER A 82 -1.95 3.39 5.53
C SER A 82 -2.26 3.84 6.97
N SER A 83 -3.52 4.11 7.32
CA SER A 83 -3.90 4.53 8.68
C SER A 83 -3.64 3.42 9.71
N LEU A 84 -3.65 2.15 9.30
CA LEU A 84 -3.28 1.00 10.14
C LEU A 84 -1.89 1.16 10.77
N LEU A 85 -0.98 1.86 10.08
CA LEU A 85 0.40 2.02 10.54
C LEU A 85 0.63 3.25 11.40
N LYS A 86 -0.29 4.24 11.39
CA LYS A 86 -0.07 5.50 12.11
C LYS A 86 0.14 5.27 13.61
N PRO A 87 -0.69 4.50 14.34
CA PRO A 87 -0.45 4.26 15.76
C PRO A 87 0.84 3.48 16.02
N LEU A 88 1.23 2.59 15.10
CA LEU A 88 2.44 1.78 15.22
C LEU A 88 3.72 2.60 15.03
N ALA A 89 3.65 3.66 14.22
CA ALA A 89 4.76 4.55 13.92
C ALA A 89 4.87 5.74 14.88
N ALA A 90 3.82 6.05 15.65
CA ALA A 90 3.70 7.30 16.40
C ALA A 90 4.85 7.57 17.41
N SER A 91 5.47 6.52 17.95
CA SER A 91 6.55 6.61 18.93
C SER A 91 7.94 6.29 18.36
N LEU A 92 8.08 6.14 17.05
CA LEU A 92 9.32 5.75 16.38
C LEU A 92 9.96 6.93 15.63
N ASP A 93 11.29 6.98 15.58
CA ASP A 93 12.01 7.90 14.68
C ASP A 93 11.88 7.36 13.25
N VAL A 94 10.92 7.90 12.49
CA VAL A 94 10.69 7.53 11.09
C VAL A 94 11.15 8.66 10.18
N ARG A 95 12.19 8.40 9.39
CA ARG A 95 12.76 9.32 8.42
C ARG A 95 12.26 8.98 7.03
N LEU A 96 11.32 9.79 6.55
CA LEU A 96 10.76 9.72 5.22
C LEU A 96 11.67 10.40 4.20
N ARG A 97 11.51 10.08 2.91
CA ARG A 97 12.38 10.56 1.81
C ARG A 97 13.86 10.28 2.08
N ALA A 98 14.13 9.15 2.73
CA ALA A 98 15.48 8.71 3.07
C ALA A 98 15.75 7.38 2.36
N THR A 99 16.41 7.46 1.21
CA THR A 99 16.72 6.31 0.37
C THR A 99 18.07 5.74 0.79
N VAL A 100 18.06 4.60 1.47
CA VAL A 100 19.29 3.86 1.77
C VAL A 100 19.92 3.41 0.46
N SER A 101 21.16 3.83 0.21
CA SER A 101 21.93 3.54 -1.01
C SER A 101 23.05 2.53 -0.78
N GLY A 102 23.49 2.35 0.46
CA GLY A 102 24.58 1.44 0.77
C GLY A 102 24.70 1.11 2.24
N LEU A 103 25.19 -0.10 2.49
CA LEU A 103 25.51 -0.62 3.81
C LEU A 103 26.93 -1.17 3.79
N ARG A 104 27.71 -0.91 4.83
CA ARG A 104 28.99 -1.59 5.04
C ARG A 104 29.30 -1.74 6.53
N ARG A 105 30.13 -2.71 6.88
CA ARG A 105 30.66 -2.82 8.23
C ARG A 105 31.93 -1.97 8.35
N HIS A 106 31.97 -1.06 9.31
CA HIS A 106 33.14 -0.21 9.57
C HIS A 106 33.35 -0.07 11.09
N ALA A 107 34.59 -0.30 11.56
CA ALA A 107 34.98 -0.17 12.97
C ALA A 107 34.02 -0.86 13.98
N GLY A 108 33.51 -2.05 13.64
CA GLY A 108 32.60 -2.78 14.52
C GLY A 108 31.16 -2.23 14.60
N ARG A 109 30.78 -1.29 13.70
CA ARG A 109 29.41 -0.78 13.56
C ARG A 109 28.97 -0.85 12.09
N TRP A 110 27.67 -0.77 11.86
CA TRP A 110 27.09 -0.64 10.53
C TRP A 110 27.15 0.81 10.13
N GLU A 111 27.70 1.07 8.96
CA GLU A 111 27.66 2.35 8.30
C GLU A 111 26.57 2.29 7.22
N LEU A 112 25.64 3.24 7.27
CA LEU A 112 24.51 3.39 6.37
C LEU A 112 24.66 4.69 5.59
N ARG A 113 24.47 4.63 4.26
CA ARG A 113 24.48 5.79 3.38
C ARG A 113 23.09 6.05 2.82
N LEU A 114 22.73 7.32 2.74
CA LEU A 114 21.51 7.79 2.10
C LEU A 114 21.85 8.42 0.75
N VAL A 115 20.90 8.43 -0.19
CA VAL A 115 21.05 9.18 -1.46
C VAL A 115 20.99 10.68 -1.19
N GLU A 116 20.18 11.09 -0.23
CA GLU A 116 19.85 12.48 0.05
C GLU A 116 20.87 13.19 0.94
N GLN A 117 21.91 12.49 1.40
CA GLN A 117 22.93 13.02 2.31
C GLN A 117 24.33 12.54 1.93
N ASP A 118 25.33 13.40 2.10
CA ASP A 118 26.73 13.09 1.79
C ASP A 118 27.46 12.38 2.95
N HIS A 119 26.90 12.41 4.16
CA HIS A 119 27.48 11.75 5.32
C HIS A 119 26.87 10.37 5.57
N ALA A 120 27.62 9.50 6.23
CA ALA A 120 27.14 8.20 6.64
C ALA A 120 26.66 8.20 8.10
N GLU A 121 25.61 7.43 8.37
CA GLU A 121 25.06 7.20 9.70
C GLU A 121 25.52 5.85 10.27
N HIS A 122 25.58 5.73 11.60
CA HIS A 122 26.17 4.56 12.24
C HIS A 122 25.21 3.87 13.23
N PHE A 123 25.04 2.57 13.06
CA PHE A 123 24.11 1.74 13.83
C PHE A 123 24.78 0.45 14.33
N ASP A 124 24.28 -0.11 15.42
CA ASP A 124 24.82 -1.34 15.98
C ASP A 124 24.28 -2.57 15.23
N ALA A 125 23.02 -2.49 14.77
CA ALA A 125 22.33 -3.51 14.00
C ALA A 125 21.50 -2.87 12.87
N ILE A 126 21.25 -3.64 11.81
CA ILE A 126 20.41 -3.26 10.67
C ILE A 126 19.35 -4.34 10.45
N VAL A 127 18.10 -3.92 10.27
CA VAL A 127 17.00 -4.77 9.82
C VAL A 127 16.50 -4.24 8.50
N ILE A 128 16.43 -5.11 7.48
CA ILE A 128 15.92 -4.75 6.16
C ILE A 128 14.55 -5.39 5.98
N THR A 129 13.53 -4.55 5.78
CA THR A 129 12.14 -4.97 5.54
C THR A 129 11.68 -4.70 4.11
N ALA A 130 12.58 -4.19 3.26
CA ALA A 130 12.32 -3.93 1.84
C ALA A 130 12.05 -5.23 1.06
N PRO A 131 11.28 -5.19 -0.04
CA PRO A 131 11.07 -6.36 -0.91
C PRO A 131 12.40 -6.98 -1.37
N ALA A 132 12.42 -8.31 -1.54
CA ALA A 132 13.64 -9.06 -1.82
C ALA A 132 14.53 -8.45 -2.94
N PRO A 133 14.01 -7.99 -4.10
CA PRO A 133 14.85 -7.34 -5.11
C PRO A 133 15.59 -6.10 -4.62
N GLN A 134 14.97 -5.28 -3.77
CA GLN A 134 15.58 -4.08 -3.20
C GLN A 134 16.57 -4.44 -2.09
N ALA A 135 16.22 -5.42 -1.25
CA ALA A 135 17.11 -5.92 -0.20
C ALA A 135 18.40 -6.54 -0.78
N ARG A 136 18.31 -7.27 -1.91
CA ARG A 136 19.47 -7.83 -2.63
C ARG A 136 20.47 -6.75 -3.03
N ALA A 137 19.99 -5.63 -3.57
CA ALA A 137 20.87 -4.53 -3.98
C ALA A 137 21.65 -3.94 -2.80
N LEU A 138 21.05 -3.89 -1.61
CA LEU A 138 21.71 -3.39 -0.39
C LEU A 138 22.67 -4.39 0.25
N LEU A 139 22.43 -5.69 0.05
CA LEU A 139 23.20 -6.77 0.68
C LEU A 139 24.30 -7.36 -0.22
N ALA A 140 24.33 -6.99 -1.50
CA ALA A 140 25.34 -7.43 -2.45
C ALA A 140 26.76 -7.11 -1.93
N GLY A 141 27.58 -8.14 -1.75
CA GLY A 141 28.95 -8.00 -1.21
C GLY A 141 29.02 -7.71 0.30
N VAL A 142 27.88 -7.64 1.00
CA VAL A 142 27.79 -7.31 2.43
C VAL A 142 27.40 -8.52 3.26
N SER A 143 26.52 -9.38 2.75
CA SER A 143 25.99 -10.53 3.49
C SER A 143 25.70 -11.72 2.56
N PRO A 144 25.98 -12.96 2.99
CA PRO A 144 25.60 -14.17 2.22
C PRO A 144 24.09 -14.38 2.14
N LEU A 145 23.28 -13.61 2.88
CA LEU A 145 21.82 -13.65 2.77
C LEU A 145 21.30 -13.29 1.36
N VAL A 146 22.13 -12.64 0.53
CA VAL A 146 21.78 -12.34 -0.86
C VAL A 146 21.38 -13.60 -1.64
N ASP A 147 22.06 -14.73 -1.44
CA ASP A 147 21.80 -16.00 -2.13
C ASP A 147 20.41 -16.57 -1.82
N VAL A 148 19.93 -16.35 -0.59
CA VAL A 148 18.58 -16.74 -0.18
C VAL A 148 17.54 -15.83 -0.84
N LEU A 149 17.82 -14.53 -0.88
CA LEU A 149 16.92 -13.55 -1.49
C LEU A 149 16.82 -13.68 -3.01
N GLU A 150 17.84 -14.20 -3.70
CA GLU A 150 17.82 -14.46 -5.15
C GLU A 150 16.74 -15.46 -5.55
N ARG A 151 16.39 -16.38 -4.66
CA ARG A 151 15.37 -17.41 -4.87
C ARG A 151 13.94 -16.92 -4.58
N VAL A 152 13.80 -15.66 -4.16
CA VAL A 152 12.49 -15.07 -3.84
C VAL A 152 11.92 -14.37 -5.07
N ASP A 153 10.86 -14.97 -5.60
CA ASP A 153 10.04 -14.40 -6.66
C ASP A 153 8.89 -13.57 -6.08
N ILE A 154 8.64 -12.41 -6.70
CA ILE A 154 7.51 -11.53 -6.36
C ILE A 154 6.68 -11.32 -7.62
N ALA A 155 5.41 -11.75 -7.58
CA ALA A 155 4.49 -11.56 -8.70
C ALA A 155 4.19 -10.05 -8.91
N PRO A 156 4.25 -9.55 -10.16
CA PRO A 156 3.83 -8.19 -10.46
C PRO A 156 2.30 -8.05 -10.32
N CYS A 157 1.85 -6.84 -10.00
CA CYS A 157 0.43 -6.51 -9.91
C CYS A 157 0.24 -5.10 -10.49
N TRP A 158 -0.70 -4.98 -11.42
CA TRP A 158 -1.13 -3.70 -11.97
C TRP A 158 -2.35 -3.22 -11.19
N ALA A 159 -2.42 -1.92 -10.90
CA ALA A 159 -3.59 -1.32 -10.26
C ALA A 159 -4.06 -0.11 -11.07
N ALA A 160 -5.37 -0.02 -11.26
CA ALA A 160 -6.07 1.10 -11.87
C ALA A 160 -7.04 1.72 -10.85
N MET A 161 -7.08 3.04 -10.81
CA MET A 161 -7.98 3.82 -9.95
C MET A 161 -8.92 4.59 -10.87
N LEU A 162 -10.23 4.39 -10.72
CA LEU A 162 -11.23 4.99 -11.59
C LEU A 162 -12.16 5.85 -10.72
N GLY A 163 -12.16 7.16 -10.95
CA GLY A 163 -13.13 8.10 -10.39
C GLY A 163 -14.29 8.30 -11.36
N PHE A 164 -15.50 8.46 -10.82
CA PHE A 164 -16.72 8.66 -11.59
C PHE A 164 -17.49 9.85 -11.03
N ASP A 165 -18.06 10.68 -11.91
CA ASP A 165 -18.85 11.86 -11.51
C ASP A 165 -20.14 11.46 -10.78
N ALA A 166 -20.70 10.30 -11.14
CA ALA A 166 -21.87 9.71 -10.49
C ALA A 166 -21.54 8.30 -9.94
N PRO A 167 -22.20 7.87 -8.85
CA PRO A 167 -22.10 6.49 -8.38
C PRO A 167 -22.49 5.50 -9.47
N LEU A 168 -21.70 4.44 -9.61
CA LEU A 168 -22.03 3.35 -10.51
C LEU A 168 -23.22 2.55 -9.97
N ASP A 169 -24.20 2.27 -10.82
CA ASP A 169 -25.31 1.36 -10.52
C ASP A 169 -24.86 -0.10 -10.68
N VAL A 170 -24.12 -0.60 -9.69
CA VAL A 170 -23.62 -1.97 -9.64
C VAL A 170 -24.04 -2.67 -8.35
N PRO A 171 -24.39 -3.97 -8.39
CA PRO A 171 -24.91 -4.69 -7.23
C PRO A 171 -23.82 -5.17 -6.27
N PHE A 172 -22.58 -4.66 -6.37
CA PHE A 172 -21.45 -5.08 -5.56
C PHE A 172 -20.53 -3.90 -5.22
N GLU A 173 -19.83 -4.00 -4.10
CA GLU A 173 -18.76 -3.10 -3.67
C GLU A 173 -17.39 -3.74 -3.84
N ALA A 174 -17.31 -5.06 -3.77
CA ALA A 174 -16.09 -5.80 -4.08
C ALA A 174 -16.40 -7.03 -4.91
N ALA A 175 -15.52 -7.34 -5.87
CA ALA A 175 -15.70 -8.50 -6.73
C ALA A 175 -14.36 -9.05 -7.18
N ARG A 176 -14.34 -10.36 -7.42
CA ARG A 176 -13.23 -11.10 -8.03
C ARG A 176 -13.70 -11.61 -9.39
N PHE A 177 -12.89 -11.40 -10.41
CA PHE A 177 -13.15 -11.85 -11.77
C PHE A 177 -11.94 -12.60 -12.28
N GLU A 178 -12.18 -13.61 -13.11
CA GLU A 178 -11.15 -14.20 -13.97
C GLU A 178 -11.13 -13.43 -15.27
N CYS A 179 -9.97 -12.87 -15.60
CA CYS A 179 -9.76 -12.17 -16.85
C CYS A 179 -9.26 -13.17 -17.93
N ARG A 180 -9.57 -12.89 -19.20
CA ARG A 180 -9.32 -13.78 -20.37
C ARG A 180 -7.88 -14.29 -20.55
N ALA A 181 -6.90 -13.77 -19.81
CA ALA A 181 -5.50 -14.18 -19.84
C ALA A 181 -5.06 -15.01 -18.60
N GLY A 182 -6.01 -15.56 -17.82
CA GLY A 182 -5.68 -16.25 -16.56
C GLY A 182 -5.24 -15.30 -15.45
N MET A 183 -5.49 -14.00 -15.61
CA MET A 183 -5.23 -12.98 -14.60
C MET A 183 -6.38 -12.92 -13.59
N GLU A 184 -6.04 -12.72 -12.33
CA GLU A 184 -7.02 -12.48 -11.28
C GLU A 184 -7.27 -10.99 -11.12
N CYS A 185 -8.53 -10.59 -11.27
CA CYS A 185 -8.95 -9.20 -11.27
C CYS A 185 -9.81 -8.96 -10.02
N ARG A 186 -9.44 -7.96 -9.21
CA ARG A 186 -10.16 -7.60 -7.98
C ARG A 186 -10.57 -6.15 -8.03
N SER A 187 -11.86 -5.87 -7.92
CA SER A 187 -12.36 -4.51 -7.75
C SER A 187 -12.83 -4.29 -6.33
N SER A 188 -12.57 -3.12 -5.78
CA SER A 188 -13.15 -2.64 -4.53
C SER A 188 -13.51 -1.16 -4.65
N GLY A 189 -14.78 -0.84 -4.38
CA GLY A 189 -15.29 0.52 -4.20
C GLY A 189 -14.64 1.19 -3.00
N ALA A 190 -14.39 2.50 -3.08
CA ALA A 190 -14.14 3.26 -1.87
C ALA A 190 -15.40 3.21 -0.99
N LEU A 191 -15.21 2.98 0.31
CA LEU A 191 -16.30 3.12 1.26
C LEU A 191 -16.77 4.57 1.31
N ALA A 192 -18.07 4.79 1.11
CA ALA A 192 -18.68 6.09 1.36
C ALA A 192 -18.46 6.46 2.83
N GLY A 193 -17.97 7.67 3.10
CA GLY A 193 -17.85 8.21 4.46
C GLY A 193 -16.47 8.11 5.13
N ARG A 194 -15.38 7.85 4.39
CA ARG A 194 -14.02 8.07 4.91
C ARG A 194 -13.87 9.57 5.23
N GLY A 195 -13.96 9.92 6.51
CA GLY A 195 -13.75 11.30 6.98
C GLY A 195 -12.35 11.79 6.64
N PRO A 196 -12.13 13.10 6.51
CA PRO A 196 -10.78 13.63 6.39
C PRO A 196 -9.95 13.21 7.61
N ASP A 197 -8.69 12.84 7.39
CA ASP A 197 -7.72 12.74 8.48
C ASP A 197 -7.63 14.10 9.17
N ALA A 198 -7.74 14.13 10.50
CA ALA A 198 -7.42 15.30 11.30
C ALA A 198 -5.89 15.48 11.41
N ASP A 199 -5.21 15.66 10.28
CA ASP A 199 -3.79 16.01 10.21
C ASP A 199 -3.63 17.23 9.29
N ALA A 200 -3.88 18.42 9.86
CA ALA A 200 -3.48 19.70 9.29
C ALA A 200 -2.63 20.44 10.33
N SER A 201 -1.34 20.13 10.38
CA SER A 201 -0.35 21.03 10.96
C SER A 201 0.26 21.86 9.81
N GLY A 202 -0.42 22.95 9.48
CA GLY A 202 0.05 24.04 8.62
C GLY A 202 -0.63 25.34 9.09
N PRO A 203 0.06 26.48 9.11
CA PRO A 203 -0.40 27.67 9.82
C PRO A 203 -1.61 28.31 9.11
N GLY A 204 -2.48 28.90 9.91
CA GLY A 204 -3.82 29.34 9.54
C GLY A 204 -3.89 30.41 8.45
N GLY A 205 -5.01 30.39 7.74
CA GLY A 205 -5.47 31.42 6.83
C GLY A 205 -6.95 31.19 6.52
N THR A 206 -7.82 31.92 7.21
CA THR A 206 -9.25 31.99 6.90
C THR A 206 -9.47 32.99 5.78
N ASP A 207 -10.06 32.55 4.67
CA ASP A 207 -11.25 33.16 4.05
C ASP A 207 -11.42 32.68 2.60
N GLY A 208 -12.66 32.39 2.22
CA GLY A 208 -13.02 32.19 0.81
C GLY A 208 -14.16 31.22 0.61
N ARG A 209 -15.38 31.75 0.52
CA ARG A 209 -16.58 31.05 0.05
C ARG A 209 -16.32 30.49 -1.35
N GLY A 210 -16.12 29.19 -1.45
CA GLY A 210 -16.08 28.43 -2.71
C GLY A 210 -17.38 27.65 -2.87
N THR A 211 -18.10 27.94 -3.95
CA THR A 211 -19.31 27.24 -4.40
C THR A 211 -19.12 25.72 -4.42
N ALA A 212 -20.17 24.98 -4.07
CA ALA A 212 -20.23 23.52 -4.16
C ALA A 212 -20.10 23.06 -5.62
N ALA A 213 -18.86 23.01 -6.12
CA ALA A 213 -18.50 22.34 -7.36
C ALA A 213 -18.48 20.83 -7.11
N ASP A 214 -19.01 20.10 -8.07
CA ASP A 214 -19.00 18.63 -8.21
C ASP A 214 -17.81 17.99 -7.49
N ARG A 215 -18.10 17.41 -6.32
CA ARG A 215 -17.14 16.51 -5.67
C ARG A 215 -17.29 15.17 -6.34
N LEU A 216 -16.42 14.91 -7.32
CA LEU A 216 -16.00 13.55 -7.64
C LEU A 216 -15.79 12.81 -6.31
N ARG A 217 -16.48 11.68 -6.16
CA ARG A 217 -16.32 10.81 -5.01
C ARG A 217 -15.43 9.66 -5.42
N PRO A 218 -14.59 9.13 -4.52
CA PRO A 218 -13.64 8.09 -4.89
C PRO A 218 -14.40 6.87 -5.41
N GLY A 219 -14.10 6.48 -6.65
CA GLY A 219 -14.70 5.33 -7.31
C GLY A 219 -13.93 4.03 -7.01
N PRO A 220 -14.32 2.91 -7.65
CA PRO A 220 -13.65 1.64 -7.46
C PRO A 220 -12.16 1.67 -7.87
N SER A 221 -11.35 1.05 -7.03
CA SER A 221 -9.98 0.64 -7.37
C SER A 221 -10.04 -0.79 -7.92
N LEU A 222 -9.37 -1.02 -9.05
CA LEU A 222 -9.25 -2.31 -9.71
C LEU A 222 -7.78 -2.75 -9.67
N ALA A 223 -7.48 -3.84 -8.99
CA ALA A 223 -6.19 -4.51 -9.03
C ALA A 223 -6.26 -5.70 -10.00
N LEU A 224 -5.31 -5.78 -10.92
CA LEU A 224 -5.12 -6.85 -11.90
C LEU A 224 -3.81 -7.56 -11.57
N ARG A 225 -3.90 -8.81 -11.16
CA ARG A 225 -2.74 -9.66 -10.88
C ARG A 225 -2.54 -10.65 -12.01
N ASP A 226 -1.33 -10.71 -12.55
CA ASP A 226 -0.96 -11.73 -13.51
C ASP A 226 -0.45 -12.97 -12.78
N ASP A 227 -1.20 -14.06 -12.85
CA ASP A 227 -0.82 -15.35 -12.28
C ASP A 227 -0.32 -16.33 -13.37
N HIS A 228 -0.08 -15.87 -14.60
CA HIS A 228 0.39 -16.72 -15.68
C HIS A 228 1.88 -17.08 -15.52
N PRO A 229 2.27 -18.37 -15.57
CA PRO A 229 3.67 -18.79 -15.49
C PRO A 229 4.57 -18.29 -16.65
N ALA A 230 4.00 -17.67 -17.70
CA ALA A 230 4.70 -17.19 -18.89
C ALA A 230 4.97 -15.68 -18.88
N ALA A 231 4.57 -14.94 -17.83
CA ALA A 231 5.03 -13.57 -17.57
C ALA A 231 6.57 -13.46 -17.34
N ARG A 232 7.27 -14.60 -17.45
CA ARG A 232 8.72 -14.81 -17.37
C ARG A 232 9.50 -14.41 -18.63
N SER A 233 8.89 -13.79 -19.65
CA SER A 233 9.62 -13.26 -20.82
C SER A 233 9.07 -11.91 -21.30
N ALA A 234 9.94 -11.09 -21.88
CA ALA A 234 9.77 -9.65 -22.13
C ALA A 234 8.69 -9.23 -23.16
N ASP A 235 7.78 -10.13 -23.57
CA ASP A 235 6.93 -9.96 -24.76
C ASP A 235 5.43 -9.71 -24.47
N ALA A 236 5.08 -9.32 -23.25
CA ALA A 236 3.68 -9.06 -22.85
C ALA A 236 3.09 -7.71 -23.35
N ARG A 237 3.64 -7.08 -24.40
CA ARG A 237 3.24 -5.72 -24.84
C ARG A 237 2.05 -5.67 -25.81
N ARG A 238 1.28 -6.73 -25.99
CA ARG A 238 0.29 -6.77 -27.08
C ARG A 238 -1.05 -7.37 -26.69
N CYS A 239 -1.81 -6.72 -25.80
CA CYS A 239 -3.24 -6.99 -25.64
C CYS A 239 -4.00 -5.84 -24.97
N VAL A 240 -4.15 -4.69 -25.64
CA VAL A 240 -5.30 -3.79 -25.42
C VAL A 240 -5.71 -3.14 -26.75
N ARG A 241 -6.63 -3.79 -27.47
CA ARG A 241 -7.57 -3.13 -28.38
C ARG A 241 -8.90 -3.88 -28.25
N ALA A 242 -9.82 -3.32 -27.48
CA ALA A 242 -11.23 -3.69 -27.59
C ALA A 242 -11.84 -2.89 -28.75
N PRO A 243 -12.60 -3.50 -29.67
CA PRO A 243 -13.36 -2.75 -30.64
C PRO A 243 -14.57 -2.13 -29.95
N LEU A 244 -14.69 -0.80 -30.02
CA LEU A 244 -15.95 -0.11 -29.75
C LEU A 244 -16.88 -0.41 -30.94
N GLY A 245 -17.72 -1.43 -30.79
CA GLY A 245 -18.81 -1.71 -31.70
C GLY A 245 -19.97 -0.76 -31.42
N GLY A 246 -20.22 0.17 -32.33
CA GLY A 246 -21.44 0.97 -32.32
C GLY A 246 -22.66 0.16 -32.73
N ARG A 247 -23.82 0.55 -32.19
CA ARG A 247 -25.03 0.91 -32.91
C ARG A 247 -25.84 1.85 -32.04
#